data_AF-A0AAV4NAJ3-F1
#
_entry.id   AF-A0AAV4NAJ3-F1
#
_cell.length_a   1.000
_cell.length_b   1.000
_cell.length_c   1.000
_cell.angle_alpha   90.00
_cell.angle_beta   90.00
_cell.angle_gamma   90.00
#
_symmetry.space_group_name_H-M   'P 1'
#
loop_
_entity.id
_entity.type
_entity.pdbx_description
1 polymer ?
#
loop_
_entity_poly.entity_id
_entity_poly.type
_entity_poly.pdbx_seq_one_letter_code
_entity_poly.pdbx_strand_id
1 'polypeptide(L)'
;MSDVKLKAKTCSFPAHKVILSARSPVFKAMFSSDMRESTCDIVHIDLNDQTVRRMLRFMYTADVDDLGWSSASELYAAADKYEVLTLKEKCSSYLKANLRPSNACSALVLADLHQDAGLKRLVQDFILKHSLEVMNSDEWKHMMETDLKLAAETMYLKFKE
;
A
#
# COMPACT_ATOMS: atom_id res chain seq x y z
N MET A 1 -1.53 -27.22 -11.53
CA MET A 1 -0.09 -26.94 -11.63
C MET A 1 0.07 -25.43 -11.84
N SER A 2 1.06 -24.81 -11.21
CA SER A 2 1.38 -23.39 -11.42
C SER A 2 2.07 -23.16 -12.77
N ASP A 3 1.78 -22.06 -13.44
CA ASP A 3 2.34 -21.65 -14.75
C ASP A 3 3.22 -20.39 -14.66
N VAL A 4 3.40 -19.82 -13.46
CA VAL A 4 4.30 -18.69 -13.19
C VAL A 4 4.88 -18.77 -11.76
N LYS A 5 6.07 -18.19 -11.57
CA LYS A 5 6.70 -17.98 -10.26
C LYS A 5 6.96 -16.49 -10.05
N LEU A 6 6.42 -15.93 -8.97
CA LEU A 6 6.75 -14.58 -8.55
C LEU A 6 8.01 -14.63 -7.68
N LYS A 7 9.10 -14.04 -8.14
CA LYS A 7 10.36 -13.91 -7.39
C LYS A 7 10.35 -12.60 -6.62
N ALA A 8 10.17 -12.71 -5.31
CA ALA A 8 10.35 -11.62 -4.35
C ALA A 8 11.85 -11.42 -4.05
N LYS A 9 12.17 -10.59 -3.05
CA LYS A 9 13.56 -10.34 -2.63
C LYS A 9 14.33 -11.62 -2.31
N THR A 10 13.72 -12.54 -1.57
CA THR A 10 14.39 -13.78 -1.13
C THR A 10 13.67 -15.02 -1.62
N CYS A 11 12.34 -15.10 -1.51
CA CYS A 11 11.58 -16.29 -1.90
C CYS A 11 11.00 -16.23 -3.32
N SER A 12 10.65 -17.41 -3.85
CA SER A 12 9.86 -17.57 -5.08
C SER A 12 8.51 -18.19 -4.74
N PHE A 13 7.44 -17.65 -5.29
CA PHE A 13 6.06 -18.07 -5.02
C PHE A 13 5.42 -18.62 -6.30
N PRO A 14 5.10 -19.92 -6.36
CA PRO A 14 4.34 -20.47 -7.48
C PRO A 14 2.92 -19.89 -7.48
N ALA A 15 2.42 -19.52 -8.65
CA ALA A 15 1.10 -18.93 -8.83
C ALA A 15 0.48 -19.34 -10.19
N HIS A 16 -0.72 -18.84 -10.47
CA HIS A 16 -1.46 -19.10 -11.69
C HIS A 16 -1.72 -17.78 -12.42
N LYS A 17 -1.21 -17.62 -13.65
CA LYS A 17 -1.39 -16.42 -14.47
C LYS A 17 -2.87 -16.04 -14.57
N VAL A 18 -3.74 -17.04 -14.80
CA VAL A 18 -5.19 -16.84 -14.90
C VAL A 18 -5.81 -16.17 -13.66
N ILE A 19 -5.36 -16.54 -12.45
CA ILE A 19 -5.87 -15.96 -11.21
C ILE A 19 -5.31 -14.55 -11.02
N LEU A 20 -4.01 -14.36 -11.25
CA LEU A 20 -3.36 -13.05 -11.13
C LEU A 20 -3.97 -12.05 -12.11
N SER A 21 -4.13 -12.41 -13.39
CA SER A 21 -4.76 -11.56 -14.41
C SER A 21 -6.23 -11.24 -14.11
N ALA A 22 -6.97 -12.17 -13.50
CA ALA A 22 -8.35 -11.91 -13.13
C ALA A 22 -8.48 -10.93 -11.95
N ARG A 23 -7.46 -10.85 -11.09
CA ARG A 23 -7.47 -10.05 -9.86
C ARG A 23 -6.64 -8.77 -9.94
N SER A 24 -5.86 -8.60 -10.99
CA SER A 24 -4.93 -7.48 -11.17
C SER A 24 -4.82 -7.12 -12.66
N PRO A 25 -5.28 -5.92 -13.06
CA PRO A 25 -5.05 -5.39 -14.40
C PRO A 25 -3.56 -5.32 -14.77
N VAL A 26 -2.69 -5.02 -13.81
CA VAL A 26 -1.23 -4.99 -14.01
C VAL A 26 -0.70 -6.37 -14.41
N PHE A 27 -1.06 -7.43 -13.68
CA PHE A 27 -0.70 -8.79 -14.07
C PHE A 27 -1.37 -9.22 -15.38
N LYS A 28 -2.61 -8.77 -15.65
CA LYS A 28 -3.28 -9.03 -16.92
C LYS A 28 -2.50 -8.43 -18.09
N ALA A 29 -2.09 -7.17 -17.99
CA ALA A 29 -1.30 -6.51 -19.01
C ALA A 29 0.06 -7.20 -19.19
N MET A 30 0.75 -7.49 -18.08
CA MET A 30 2.03 -8.20 -18.06
C MET A 30 1.98 -9.54 -18.79
N PHE A 31 0.92 -10.33 -18.57
CA PHE A 31 0.80 -11.66 -19.20
C PHE A 31 0.15 -11.64 -20.59
N SER A 32 -0.44 -10.52 -21.02
CA SER A 32 -1.07 -10.41 -22.34
C SER A 32 -0.05 -10.30 -23.49
N SER A 33 1.15 -9.79 -23.23
CA SER A 33 2.25 -9.72 -24.21
C SER A 33 3.06 -11.02 -24.32
N ASP A 34 3.09 -11.82 -23.24
CA ASP A 34 3.98 -12.97 -23.07
C ASP A 34 3.30 -14.34 -23.30
N MET A 35 2.18 -14.40 -24.02
CA MET A 35 1.55 -15.69 -24.40
C MET A 35 2.29 -16.47 -25.50
N ARG A 36 3.61 -16.27 -25.66
CA ARG A 36 4.47 -17.08 -26.54
C ARG A 36 5.44 -17.93 -25.70
N GLU A 37 5.03 -19.18 -25.47
CA GLU A 37 5.90 -20.36 -25.32
C GLU A 37 7.00 -20.37 -24.23
N SER A 38 6.63 -20.20 -22.96
CA SER A 38 7.47 -20.62 -21.84
C SER A 38 6.66 -21.38 -20.79
N THR A 39 7.13 -22.58 -20.43
CA THR A 39 6.44 -23.52 -19.53
C THR A 39 6.57 -23.14 -18.04
N CYS A 40 7.35 -22.12 -17.69
CA CYS A 40 7.44 -21.52 -16.35
C CYS A 40 8.10 -20.15 -16.44
N ASP A 41 7.30 -19.08 -16.38
CA ASP A 41 7.86 -17.71 -16.29
C ASP A 41 8.24 -17.35 -14.86
N ILE A 42 9.32 -16.59 -14.73
CA ILE A 42 9.73 -15.96 -13.46
C ILE A 42 9.48 -14.47 -13.58
N VAL A 43 8.58 -13.94 -12.76
CA VAL A 43 8.31 -12.50 -12.65
C VAL A 43 8.99 -11.96 -11.41
N HIS A 44 9.92 -11.04 -11.58
CA HIS A 44 10.54 -10.34 -10.46
C HIS A 44 9.62 -9.25 -9.93
N ILE A 45 9.32 -9.30 -8.63
CA ILE A 45 8.49 -8.31 -7.95
C ILE A 45 9.27 -7.68 -6.81
N ASP A 46 9.33 -6.35 -6.82
CA ASP A 46 9.99 -5.57 -5.76
C ASP A 46 9.05 -5.42 -4.56
N LEU A 47 8.87 -6.52 -3.83
CA LEU A 47 8.10 -6.63 -2.60
C LEU A 47 8.82 -7.58 -1.64
N ASN A 48 8.62 -7.39 -0.33
CA ASN A 48 9.09 -8.37 0.65
C ASN A 48 8.23 -9.65 0.61
N ASP A 49 8.81 -10.76 1.06
CA ASP A 49 8.20 -12.09 0.98
C ASP A 49 6.83 -12.17 1.68
N GLN A 50 6.63 -11.46 2.80
CA GLN A 50 5.38 -11.49 3.54
C GLN A 50 4.26 -10.73 2.83
N THR A 51 4.58 -9.57 2.25
CA THR A 51 3.64 -8.78 1.46
C THR A 51 3.20 -9.54 0.21
N VAL A 52 4.12 -10.23 -0.47
CA VAL A 52 3.77 -11.12 -1.60
C VAL A 52 2.86 -12.24 -1.15
N ARG A 53 3.18 -12.92 -0.05
CA ARG A 53 2.37 -14.02 0.49
C ARG A 53 0.95 -13.57 0.82
N ARG A 54 0.79 -12.42 1.49
CA ARG A 54 -0.53 -11.86 1.84
C ARG A 54 -1.31 -11.41 0.61
N MET A 55 -0.66 -10.74 -0.33
CA MET A 55 -1.29 -10.32 -1.59
C MET A 55 -1.78 -11.53 -2.39
N LEU A 56 -0.95 -12.56 -2.52
CA LEU A 56 -1.34 -13.81 -3.16
C LEU A 56 -2.50 -14.47 -2.44
N ARG A 57 -2.42 -14.66 -1.11
CA ARG A 57 -3.53 -15.22 -0.34
C ARG A 57 -4.85 -14.50 -0.64
N PHE A 58 -4.84 -13.17 -0.61
CA PHE A 58 -6.04 -12.39 -0.94
C PHE A 58 -6.55 -12.63 -2.36
N MET A 59 -5.67 -12.71 -3.36
CA MET A 59 -6.08 -13.00 -4.73
C MET A 59 -6.77 -14.37 -4.87
N TYR A 60 -6.39 -15.35 -4.05
CA TYR A 60 -7.00 -16.69 -4.07
C TYR A 60 -8.25 -16.80 -3.19
N THR A 61 -8.29 -16.13 -2.03
CA THR A 61 -9.33 -16.37 -1.01
C THR A 61 -10.22 -15.17 -0.71
N ALA A 62 -9.91 -14.00 -1.29
CA ALA A 62 -10.51 -12.71 -0.92
C ALA A 62 -10.35 -12.35 0.58
N ASP A 63 -9.36 -12.96 1.24
CA ASP A 63 -9.10 -12.77 2.66
C ASP A 63 -7.63 -12.41 2.94
N VAL A 64 -7.41 -11.71 4.05
CA VAL A 64 -6.09 -11.27 4.51
C VAL A 64 -5.95 -11.70 5.96
N ASP A 65 -4.78 -12.24 6.31
CA ASP A 65 -4.39 -12.49 7.70
C ASP A 65 -4.47 -11.22 8.55
N ASP A 66 -4.37 -11.41 9.88
CA ASP A 66 -4.29 -10.30 10.82
C ASP A 66 -3.26 -9.25 10.38
N LEU A 67 -3.77 -8.02 10.24
CA LEU A 67 -3.00 -6.86 9.84
C LEU A 67 -2.53 -6.12 11.09
N GLY A 68 -1.24 -5.83 11.16
CA GLY A 68 -0.68 -4.73 11.94
C GLY A 68 -0.47 -3.49 11.05
N TRP A 69 -0.14 -2.35 11.66
CA TRP A 69 0.06 -1.08 10.94
C TRP A 69 1.07 -1.20 9.79
N SER A 70 2.30 -1.64 10.08
CA SER A 70 3.36 -1.81 9.06
C SER A 70 2.93 -2.75 7.93
N SER A 71 2.35 -3.91 8.27
CA SER A 71 1.86 -4.84 7.24
C SER A 71 0.69 -4.31 6.42
N ALA A 72 -0.20 -3.50 7.02
CA ALA A 72 -1.31 -2.88 6.31
C ALA A 72 -0.80 -1.81 5.33
N SER A 73 0.17 -0.99 5.75
CA SER A 73 0.79 0.03 4.89
C SER A 73 1.56 -0.59 3.72
N GLU A 74 2.35 -1.63 3.97
CA GLU A 74 3.08 -2.35 2.92
C GLU A 74 2.14 -3.05 1.94
N LEU A 75 1.08 -3.69 2.46
CA LEU A 75 0.11 -4.38 1.63
C LEU A 75 -0.78 -3.41 0.85
N TYR A 76 -1.10 -2.25 1.43
CA TYR A 76 -1.75 -1.14 0.75
C TYR A 76 -0.92 -0.67 -0.45
N ALA A 77 0.38 -0.43 -0.25
CA ALA A 77 1.29 -0.01 -1.32
C ALA A 77 1.40 -1.05 -2.44
N ALA A 78 1.49 -2.33 -2.06
CA ALA A 78 1.49 -3.43 -3.03
C ALA A 78 0.16 -3.53 -3.80
N ALA A 79 -0.97 -3.43 -3.10
CA ALA A 79 -2.30 -3.50 -3.70
C ALA A 79 -2.53 -2.36 -4.69
N ASP A 80 -2.05 -1.16 -4.38
CA ASP A 80 -2.08 -0.03 -5.30
C ASP A 80 -1.21 -0.29 -6.54
N LYS A 81 0.06 -0.69 -6.34
CA LYS A 81 1.01 -0.98 -7.42
C LYS A 81 0.54 -2.04 -8.41
N TYR A 82 -0.17 -3.07 -7.92
CA TYR A 82 -0.71 -4.15 -8.75
C TYR A 82 -2.22 -3.99 -9.03
N GLU A 83 -2.81 -2.83 -8.73
CA GLU A 83 -4.22 -2.52 -8.98
C GLU A 83 -5.21 -3.57 -8.44
N VAL A 84 -4.93 -4.09 -7.26
CA VAL A 84 -5.82 -4.99 -6.50
C VAL A 84 -6.75 -4.13 -5.64
N LEU A 85 -7.66 -3.40 -6.28
CA LEU A 85 -8.41 -2.30 -5.65
C LEU A 85 -9.16 -2.70 -4.38
N THR A 86 -9.80 -3.87 -4.37
CA THR A 86 -10.53 -4.36 -3.17
C THR A 86 -9.60 -4.67 -2.00
N LEU A 87 -8.35 -5.07 -2.26
CA LEU A 87 -7.33 -5.21 -1.22
C LEU A 87 -6.86 -3.84 -0.71
N LYS A 88 -6.64 -2.89 -1.63
CA LYS A 88 -6.28 -1.51 -1.30
C LYS A 88 -7.33 -0.89 -0.38
N GLU A 89 -8.61 -1.06 -0.69
CA GLU A 89 -9.74 -0.60 0.13
C GLU A 89 -9.77 -1.26 1.52
N LYS A 90 -9.55 -2.58 1.61
CA LYS A 90 -9.48 -3.31 2.88
C LYS A 90 -8.32 -2.78 3.75
N CYS A 91 -7.14 -2.57 3.17
CA CYS A 91 -6.01 -1.98 3.87
C CYS A 91 -6.26 -0.52 4.27
N SER A 92 -6.83 0.30 3.38
CA SER A 92 -7.18 1.69 3.66
C SER A 92 -8.16 1.79 4.84
N SER A 93 -9.17 0.91 4.88
CA SER A 93 -10.14 0.84 5.97
C SER A 93 -9.47 0.50 7.30
N TYR A 94 -8.54 -0.47 7.31
CA TYR A 94 -7.76 -0.81 8.49
C TYR A 94 -6.90 0.38 8.96
N LEU A 95 -6.19 1.05 8.05
CA LEU A 95 -5.34 2.20 8.36
C LEU A 95 -6.15 3.35 8.96
N LYS A 96 -7.32 3.66 8.39
CA LYS A 96 -8.23 4.69 8.92
C LYS A 96 -8.71 4.36 10.33
N ALA A 97 -9.07 3.10 10.59
CA ALA A 97 -9.56 2.66 11.90
C ALA A 97 -8.45 2.60 12.98
N ASN A 98 -7.18 2.50 12.58
CA ASN A 98 -6.04 2.34 13.48
C ASN A 98 -5.09 3.55 13.46
N LEU A 99 -5.58 4.70 12.99
CA LEU A 99 -4.82 5.94 12.99
C LEU A 99 -4.58 6.41 14.43
N ARG A 100 -3.34 6.82 14.71
CA ARG A 100 -2.85 7.28 16.00
C ARG A 100 -1.91 8.45 15.79
N PRO A 101 -1.72 9.31 16.79
CA PRO A 101 -0.78 10.43 16.67
C PRO A 101 0.63 9.98 16.25
N SER A 102 1.11 8.87 16.80
CA SER A 102 2.43 8.30 16.50
C SER A 102 2.60 7.74 15.08
N ASN A 103 1.51 7.52 14.33
CA ASN A 103 1.58 6.99 12.97
C ASN A 103 0.98 7.92 11.90
N ALA A 104 0.41 9.06 12.31
CA ALA A 104 -0.29 9.99 11.43
C ALA A 104 0.62 10.56 10.33
N CYS A 105 1.88 10.94 10.66
CA CYS A 105 2.83 11.42 9.65
C CYS A 105 3.12 10.35 8.59
N SER A 106 3.36 9.10 9.02
CA SER A 106 3.59 7.98 8.08
C SER A 106 2.37 7.69 7.21
N ALA A 107 1.16 7.83 7.76
CA ALA A 107 -0.09 7.65 7.03
C ALA A 107 -0.29 8.75 5.97
N LEU A 108 0.08 9.99 6.32
CA LEU A 108 -0.03 11.15 5.42
C LEU A 108 0.89 11.00 4.23
N VAL A 109 2.16 10.65 4.47
CA VAL A 109 3.14 10.36 3.42
C VAL A 109 2.68 9.20 2.54
N LEU A 110 2.17 8.11 3.13
CA LEU A 110 1.65 6.98 2.38
C LEU A 110 0.47 7.39 1.48
N ALA A 111 -0.47 8.18 2.01
CA ALA A 111 -1.63 8.63 1.26
C ALA A 111 -1.25 9.55 0.09
N ASP A 112 -0.29 10.45 0.31
CA ASP A 112 0.23 11.35 -0.74
C ASP A 112 0.96 10.57 -1.84
N LEU A 113 1.88 9.67 -1.45
CA LEU A 113 2.64 8.82 -2.37
C LEU A 113 1.74 8.01 -3.30
N HIS A 114 0.64 7.48 -2.77
CA HIS A 114 -0.33 6.67 -3.52
C HIS A 114 -1.51 7.46 -4.06
N GLN A 115 -1.43 8.80 -4.02
CA GLN A 115 -2.42 9.73 -4.55
C GLN A 115 -3.86 9.44 -4.06
N ASP A 116 -4.01 8.91 -2.85
CA ASP A 116 -5.30 8.64 -2.23
C ASP A 116 -5.79 9.89 -1.51
N ALA A 117 -6.47 10.75 -2.26
CA ALA A 117 -7.04 12.00 -1.76
C ALA A 117 -8.00 11.78 -0.57
N GLY A 118 -8.71 10.65 -0.54
CA GLY A 118 -9.65 10.32 0.53
C GLY A 118 -8.94 9.99 1.84
N LEU A 119 -7.91 9.15 1.78
CA LEU A 119 -7.07 8.85 2.95
C LEU A 119 -6.27 10.08 3.37
N LYS A 120 -5.69 10.84 2.42
CA LYS A 120 -4.90 12.05 2.69
C LYS A 120 -5.72 13.06 3.48
N ARG A 121 -6.93 13.39 3.01
CA ARG A 121 -7.82 14.33 3.71
C ARG A 121 -8.18 13.87 5.11
N LEU A 122 -8.55 12.60 5.28
CA LEU A 122 -8.89 12.06 6.60
C LEU A 122 -7.69 12.14 7.57
N VAL A 123 -6.48 11.84 7.10
CA VAL A 123 -5.28 11.93 7.92
C VAL A 123 -4.95 13.40 8.24
N GLN A 124 -5.10 14.32 7.30
CA GLN A 124 -4.93 15.76 7.55
C GLN A 124 -5.91 16.24 8.64
N ASP A 125 -7.20 15.91 8.52
CA ASP A 125 -8.22 16.26 9.51
C ASP A 125 -7.87 15.69 10.90
N PHE A 126 -7.39 14.45 10.95
CA PHE A 126 -6.91 13.83 12.19
C PHE A 126 -5.71 14.58 12.79
N ILE A 127 -4.71 14.92 11.98
CA ILE A 127 -3.52 15.66 12.42
C ILE A 127 -3.92 17.02 12.98
N LEU A 128 -4.84 17.73 12.32
CA LEU A 128 -5.32 19.05 12.78
C LEU A 128 -6.03 18.94 14.13
N LYS A 129 -6.90 17.94 14.28
CA LYS A 129 -7.59 17.64 15.54
C LYS A 129 -6.63 17.29 16.69
N HIS A 130 -5.51 16.62 16.38
CA HIS A 130 -4.46 16.24 17.33
C HIS A 130 -3.19 17.10 17.21
N SER A 131 -3.31 18.35 16.74
CA SER A 131 -2.16 19.12 16.27
C SER A 131 -1.08 19.36 17.31
N LEU A 132 -1.45 19.57 18.58
CA LEU A 132 -0.46 19.76 19.66
C LEU A 132 0.41 18.52 19.89
N GLU A 133 -0.14 17.32 19.74
CA GLU A 133 0.59 16.07 19.95
C GLU A 133 1.42 15.75 18.71
N VAL A 134 0.81 15.80 17.52
CA VAL A 134 1.47 15.42 16.29
C VAL A 134 2.54 16.43 15.88
N MET A 135 2.25 17.74 15.88
CA MET A 135 3.19 18.73 15.35
C MET A 135 4.41 18.97 16.27
N ASN A 136 4.34 18.56 17.54
CA ASN A 136 5.48 18.60 18.46
C ASN A 136 6.31 17.30 18.45
N SER A 137 5.82 16.25 17.79
CA SER A 137 6.49 14.96 17.69
C SER A 137 7.76 15.02 16.83
N ASP A 138 8.66 14.06 17.04
CA ASP A 138 9.87 13.94 16.22
C ASP A 138 9.54 13.45 14.80
N GLU A 139 8.47 12.67 14.63
CA GLU A 139 7.95 12.24 13.34
C GLU A 139 7.51 13.44 12.48
N TRP A 140 6.91 14.46 13.08
CA TRP A 140 6.53 15.68 12.37
C TRP A 140 7.75 16.53 12.00
N LYS A 141 8.72 16.69 12.91
CA LYS A 141 9.97 17.40 12.60
C LYS A 141 10.71 16.73 11.45
N HIS A 142 10.79 15.39 11.47
CA HIS A 142 11.39 14.63 10.38
C HIS A 142 10.63 14.81 9.06
N MET A 143 9.30 14.87 9.10
CA MET A 143 8.49 15.16 7.90
C MET A 143 8.74 16.57 7.36
N MET A 144 8.91 17.59 8.22
CA MET A 144 9.27 18.93 7.78
C MET A 144 10.63 18.99 7.07
N GLU A 145 11.56 18.10 7.43
CA GLU A 145 12.88 17.99 6.78
C GLU A 145 12.83 17.20 5.46
N THR A 146 12.03 16.14 5.40
CA THR A 146 11.99 15.22 4.25
C THR A 146 10.94 15.60 3.20
N ASP A 147 9.82 16.19 3.62
CA ASP A 147 8.72 16.63 2.76
C ASP A 147 8.07 17.91 3.31
N LEU A 148 8.84 19.00 3.23
CA LEU A 148 8.39 20.34 3.64
C LEU A 148 7.09 20.75 2.94
N LYS A 149 6.89 20.32 1.69
CA LYS A 149 5.70 20.69 0.91
C LYS A 149 4.44 20.08 1.53
N LEU A 150 4.45 18.78 1.80
CA LEU A 150 3.31 18.07 2.39
C LEU A 150 3.00 18.55 3.80
N ALA A 151 4.05 18.82 4.60
CA ALA A 151 3.90 19.35 5.94
C ALA A 151 3.31 20.78 5.91
N ALA A 152 3.84 21.68 5.07
CA ALA A 152 3.34 23.05 4.92
C ALA A 152 1.90 23.08 4.38
N GLU A 153 1.56 22.23 3.40
CA GLU A 153 0.19 22.07 2.91
C GLU A 153 -0.77 21.74 4.06
N THR A 154 -0.39 20.79 4.90
CA THR A 154 -1.20 20.34 6.03
C THR A 154 -1.32 21.43 7.10
N MET A 155 -0.26 22.18 7.40
CA MET A 155 -0.33 23.32 8.31
C MET A 155 -1.22 24.44 7.78
N TYR A 156 -1.19 24.69 6.47
CA TYR A 156 -1.98 25.75 5.84
C TYR A 156 -3.49 25.51 5.99
N LEU A 157 -3.93 24.26 6.08
CA LEU A 157 -5.34 23.91 6.33
C LEU A 157 -5.83 24.42 7.69
N LYS A 158 -4.96 24.50 8.70
CA LYS A 158 -5.29 25.02 10.04
C LYS A 158 -5.73 26.49 10.03
N PHE A 159 -5.32 27.26 9.03
CA PHE A 159 -5.65 28.68 8.89
C PHE A 159 -6.88 28.94 8.01
N LYS A 160 -7.49 27.87 7.46
CA LYS A 160 -8.72 27.95 6.67
C LYS A 160 -9.99 27.65 7.47
N GLU A 161 -9.85 27.20 8.71
CA GLU A 161 -10.95 27.08 9.69
C GLU A 161 -11.03 28.33 10.57
#